data_AF-A0A2G9RHZ7-F1
#
_entry.id   AF-A0A2G9RHZ7-F1
#
_cell.length_a   1.000
_cell.length_b   1.000
_cell.length_c   1.000
_cell.angle_alpha   90.00
_cell.angle_beta   90.00
_cell.angle_gamma   90.00
#
_symmetry.space_group_name_H-M   'P 1'
#
loop_
_entity.id
_entity.type
_entity.pdbx_description
1 polymer ?
#
loop_
_entity_poly.entity_id
_entity_poly.type
_entity_poly.pdbx_seq_one_letter_code
_entity_poly.pdbx_strand_id
1 'polypeptide(L)'
;MSYSFSQSSSRVGGGVSSRLSDGIYRAASVHGGGSSISISSAGSSRLGFGFGGGAGFGGGAGYGGGAGYGGGAGAGYGGGAGFGGGSSFSAGGSAGGEGMFSGNEKYAMQNLNDRLATYLDKVRSLEQSNTDLEAKIRDWYAKQGSVAVREQSFAGFYTSIDELRDKIFVATINNSKGILEIDNARLAADDFRLKYENELSLRQSVESDISGLKRVLDDLTMTRSDLELQIEGLKEELVYLKKNHEEEVSEKKEQAAGTVNVELDAAPGVDLLRVINELREQYEHIAEKNRREAEAWFLSQVETLQNEVVTSTQQVQSTKSESTELRRDLQGLEVELQSQLSAKASLEAAVADVEGRYAAQLHQIQSIIGGYEVQLVDLRSDLERQNQEYRTLLDIKSRLEQEIATYHQLLEGEGGQIASGQLQAGSSSSSTTKTTTKVQAIIKEEVGGKVISTSTSTIKRY
;
A
#
# COMPACT_ATOMS: atom_id res chain seq x y z
N MET A 1 13.55 12.90 -89.70
CA MET A 1 13.04 14.24 -90.06
C MET A 1 11.60 14.33 -89.62
N SER A 2 11.37 15.21 -88.66
CA SER A 2 10.12 15.47 -87.96
C SER A 2 9.06 16.02 -88.93
N TYR A 3 7.83 15.50 -88.84
CA TYR A 3 6.67 16.16 -89.42
C TYR A 3 5.69 16.56 -88.32
N SER A 4 5.15 17.74 -88.53
CA SER A 4 4.33 18.57 -87.65
C SER A 4 2.83 18.44 -87.97
N PHE A 5 2.02 18.56 -86.91
CA PHE A 5 0.78 19.34 -86.77
C PHE A 5 -0.29 19.35 -87.90
N SER A 6 -1.53 18.90 -87.64
CA SER A 6 -2.66 19.79 -87.23
C SER A 6 -4.08 19.16 -87.38
N GLN A 7 -4.83 19.18 -86.27
CA GLN A 7 -6.21 19.64 -86.03
C GLN A 7 -7.33 19.63 -87.12
N SER A 8 -8.50 19.07 -86.77
CA SER A 8 -9.89 19.65 -86.86
C SER A 8 -10.94 18.55 -86.58
N SER A 9 -11.61 18.53 -85.42
CA SER A 9 -12.94 19.10 -85.10
C SER A 9 -14.14 18.54 -85.90
N SER A 10 -15.07 17.85 -85.23
CA SER A 10 -16.45 18.35 -84.97
C SER A 10 -17.41 17.27 -84.41
N ARG A 11 -17.96 17.59 -83.22
CA ARG A 11 -19.34 17.44 -82.69
C ARG A 11 -20.26 16.29 -83.12
N VAL A 12 -20.94 15.71 -82.12
CA VAL A 12 -22.40 15.44 -81.90
C VAL A 12 -22.47 14.40 -80.75
N GLY A 13 -23.35 14.37 -79.75
CA GLY A 13 -24.53 15.16 -79.32
C GLY A 13 -24.65 15.04 -77.78
N GLY A 14 -25.65 15.52 -77.06
CA GLY A 14 -26.97 16.05 -77.41
C GLY A 14 -27.99 15.51 -76.40
N GLY A 15 -28.34 16.33 -75.37
CA GLY A 15 -29.53 16.18 -74.50
C GLY A 15 -29.52 14.98 -73.52
N VAL A 16 -30.19 14.95 -72.36
CA VAL A 16 -31.21 15.76 -71.68
C VAL A 16 -31.08 15.36 -70.19
N SER A 17 -31.05 16.25 -69.20
CA SER A 17 -32.18 16.38 -68.26
C SER A 17 -32.00 17.52 -67.24
N SER A 18 -33.08 18.31 -67.18
CA SER A 18 -33.62 19.16 -66.10
C SER A 18 -33.47 18.57 -64.69
N ARG A 19 -32.99 19.32 -63.68
CA ARG A 19 -33.71 20.30 -62.81
C ARG A 19 -34.94 19.76 -62.07
N LEU A 20 -34.84 19.71 -60.73
CA LEU A 20 -35.77 20.18 -59.68
C LEU A 20 -34.98 20.14 -58.34
N SER A 21 -34.58 21.30 -57.79
CA SER A 21 -35.20 22.04 -56.66
C SER A 21 -34.96 21.38 -55.30
N ASP A 22 -34.03 21.87 -54.49
CA ASP A 22 -34.22 22.79 -53.33
C ASP A 22 -33.92 22.00 -52.02
N GLY A 23 -33.21 22.50 -51.00
CA GLY A 23 -32.84 23.87 -50.71
C GLY A 23 -31.49 24.00 -49.99
N ILE A 24 -30.89 25.17 -50.25
CA ILE A 24 -29.74 25.80 -49.59
C ILE A 24 -30.28 26.72 -48.50
N TYR A 25 -29.74 26.68 -47.28
CA TYR A 25 -29.40 27.80 -46.37
C TYR A 25 -28.66 27.18 -45.16
N ARG A 26 -27.56 27.68 -44.59
CA ARG A 26 -26.64 28.79 -44.87
C ARG A 26 -25.41 28.53 -44.00
N ALA A 27 -24.23 28.86 -44.51
CA ALA A 27 -22.96 28.77 -43.82
C ALA A 27 -22.80 29.79 -42.67
N ALA A 28 -21.92 29.47 -41.73
CA ALA A 28 -20.97 30.42 -41.18
C ALA A 28 -19.57 29.79 -41.25
N SER A 29 -18.73 30.36 -42.09
CA SER A 29 -17.29 30.12 -42.19
C SER A 29 -16.56 30.87 -41.08
N VAL A 30 -15.70 30.19 -40.32
CA VAL A 30 -14.49 30.78 -39.73
C VAL A 30 -13.35 29.80 -39.99
N HIS A 31 -12.40 30.26 -40.80
CA HIS A 31 -11.08 29.66 -40.98
C HIS A 31 -10.16 30.18 -39.87
N GLY A 32 -9.33 29.31 -39.32
CA GLY A 32 -8.13 29.75 -38.61
C GLY A 32 -7.66 28.83 -37.49
N GLY A 33 -6.86 27.82 -37.85
CA GLY A 33 -5.67 27.48 -37.06
C GLY A 33 -5.76 26.31 -36.09
N GLY A 34 -5.23 25.16 -36.52
CA GLY A 34 -4.18 24.48 -35.77
C GLY A 34 -4.58 23.39 -34.77
N SER A 35 -4.29 22.14 -35.18
CA SER A 35 -3.92 21.00 -34.33
C SER A 35 -5.06 20.12 -33.77
N SER A 36 -5.62 19.34 -34.70
CA SER A 36 -5.94 17.89 -34.64
C SER A 36 -5.02 17.06 -33.71
N ILE A 37 -5.32 15.92 -33.07
CA ILE A 37 -6.19 14.72 -33.27
C ILE A 37 -6.08 13.97 -31.91
N SER A 38 -7.12 13.65 -31.14
CA SER A 38 -8.13 12.57 -31.23
C SER A 38 -7.66 11.13 -30.91
N ILE A 39 -8.58 10.41 -30.27
CA ILE A 39 -8.84 8.96 -30.25
C ILE A 39 -8.30 8.15 -29.08
N SER A 40 -9.27 7.71 -28.28
CA SER A 40 -9.31 6.54 -27.43
C SER A 40 -9.42 5.24 -28.25
N SER A 41 -8.83 4.15 -27.76
CA SER A 41 -9.28 2.81 -28.15
C SER A 41 -9.03 1.78 -27.05
N ALA A 42 -10.09 1.06 -26.71
CA ALA A 42 -10.13 -0.09 -25.83
C ALA A 42 -9.84 -1.41 -26.57
N GLY A 43 -9.64 -2.48 -25.79
CA GLY A 43 -9.66 -3.89 -26.23
C GLY A 43 -8.26 -4.49 -26.41
N SER A 44 -7.94 -5.71 -26.01
CA SER A 44 -8.79 -6.85 -25.66
C SER A 44 -7.95 -7.98 -25.03
N SER A 45 -8.67 -8.85 -24.34
CA SER A 45 -8.28 -10.06 -23.61
C SER A 45 -7.41 -11.05 -24.40
N ARG A 46 -6.48 -11.71 -23.69
CA ARG A 46 -5.95 -13.04 -24.10
C ARG A 46 -5.92 -13.99 -22.91
N LEU A 47 -6.60 -15.12 -23.10
CA LEU A 47 -6.45 -16.35 -22.33
C LEU A 47 -5.05 -16.93 -22.56
N GLY A 48 -4.39 -17.35 -21.48
CA GLY A 48 -3.11 -18.06 -21.55
C GLY A 48 -2.90 -18.90 -20.29
N PHE A 49 -3.26 -20.18 -20.35
CA PHE A 49 -2.74 -21.19 -19.44
C PHE A 49 -1.26 -21.40 -19.73
N GLY A 50 -0.40 -21.19 -18.73
CA GLY A 50 1.04 -21.40 -18.83
C GLY A 50 1.64 -21.66 -17.46
N PHE A 51 1.78 -22.94 -17.13
CA PHE A 51 2.60 -23.46 -16.04
C PHE A 51 4.08 -23.07 -16.28
N GLY A 52 4.74 -22.51 -15.27
CA GLY A 52 6.18 -22.20 -15.35
C GLY A 52 6.72 -21.65 -14.05
N GLY A 53 7.29 -22.53 -13.23
CA GLY A 53 7.81 -22.21 -11.91
C GLY A 53 9.04 -21.30 -11.92
N GLY A 54 9.08 -20.42 -10.92
CA GLY A 54 10.28 -19.70 -10.49
C GLY A 54 10.49 -19.97 -9.01
N ALA A 55 11.56 -20.69 -8.69
CA ALA A 55 12.01 -20.95 -7.33
C ALA A 55 12.50 -19.66 -6.67
N GLY A 56 11.93 -19.30 -5.52
CA GLY A 56 12.37 -18.20 -4.66
C GLY A 56 12.79 -18.73 -3.30
N PHE A 57 14.11 -18.78 -3.09
CA PHE A 57 14.78 -19.05 -1.82
C PHE A 57 14.40 -17.98 -0.79
N GLY A 58 13.94 -18.38 0.39
CA GLY A 58 13.63 -17.49 1.51
C GLY A 58 14.10 -18.10 2.82
N GLY A 59 15.41 -17.96 3.09
CA GLY A 59 16.01 -18.30 4.37
C GLY A 59 15.78 -17.18 5.39
N GLY A 60 15.28 -17.55 6.56
CA GLY A 60 15.17 -16.67 7.73
C GLY A 60 15.54 -17.47 8.97
N ALA A 61 16.83 -17.44 9.32
CA ALA A 61 17.38 -18.03 10.53
C ALA A 61 17.13 -17.08 11.72
N GLY A 62 16.31 -17.52 12.68
CA GLY A 62 16.18 -16.90 13.98
C GLY A 62 17.12 -17.59 14.98
N TYR A 63 18.22 -16.91 15.33
CA TYR A 63 19.12 -17.28 16.42
C TYR A 63 18.42 -17.10 17.78
N GLY A 64 18.54 -18.11 18.63
CA GLY A 64 18.12 -18.08 20.03
C GLY A 64 18.86 -19.15 20.82
N GLY A 65 20.17 -18.97 20.97
CA GLY A 65 21.02 -19.80 21.82
C GLY A 65 21.03 -19.28 23.26
N GLY A 66 20.94 -20.18 24.23
CA GLY A 66 21.06 -19.88 25.65
C GLY A 66 21.02 -21.15 26.49
N ALA A 67 22.19 -21.78 26.65
CA ALA A 67 22.43 -22.89 27.56
C ALA A 67 22.49 -22.40 29.02
N GLY A 68 22.07 -23.25 29.96
CA GLY A 68 22.23 -23.02 31.40
C GLY A 68 21.94 -24.26 32.24
N TYR A 69 23.01 -24.95 32.63
CA TYR A 69 23.06 -26.06 33.58
C TYR A 69 22.89 -25.59 35.04
N GLY A 70 22.43 -26.51 35.91
CA GLY A 70 22.57 -26.48 37.38
C GLY A 70 21.33 -25.93 38.11
N GLY A 71 20.67 -26.60 39.06
CA GLY A 71 21.17 -27.54 40.07
C GLY A 71 21.23 -26.84 41.42
N GLY A 72 20.40 -27.22 42.39
CA GLY A 72 20.59 -26.82 43.79
C GLY A 72 19.32 -26.56 44.59
N ALA A 73 19.09 -27.41 45.59
CA ALA A 73 18.03 -27.36 46.58
C ALA A 73 18.09 -26.14 47.51
N GLY A 74 16.96 -25.78 48.13
CA GLY A 74 16.90 -24.72 49.14
C GLY A 74 15.52 -24.55 49.80
N ALA A 75 15.17 -25.54 50.63
CA ALA A 75 14.16 -25.57 51.68
C ALA A 75 13.28 -24.31 51.94
N GLY A 76 11.97 -24.49 51.77
CA GLY A 76 10.96 -23.68 52.46
C GLY A 76 10.80 -24.15 53.90
N TYR A 77 11.05 -23.27 54.86
CA TYR A 77 10.57 -23.37 56.23
C TYR A 77 10.17 -21.97 56.70
N GLY A 78 8.86 -21.71 56.69
CA GLY A 78 8.25 -20.50 57.24
C GLY A 78 7.10 -20.93 58.16
N GLY A 79 7.40 -21.09 59.44
CA GLY A 79 6.44 -21.51 60.45
C GLY A 79 7.03 -21.32 61.85
N GLY A 80 7.05 -20.07 62.31
CA GLY A 80 7.51 -19.72 63.64
C GLY A 80 6.54 -20.22 64.71
N ALA A 81 6.88 -21.34 65.34
CA ALA A 81 6.29 -21.78 66.59
C ALA A 81 6.96 -21.05 67.76
N GLY A 82 6.18 -20.26 68.49
CA GLY A 82 6.60 -19.68 69.76
C GLY A 82 6.53 -20.74 70.87
N PHE A 83 7.67 -21.05 71.47
CA PHE A 83 7.74 -21.75 72.75
C PHE A 83 8.97 -21.32 73.54
N GLY A 84 8.76 -21.01 74.81
CA GLY A 84 9.75 -20.65 75.82
C GLY A 84 9.00 -19.90 76.94
N GLY A 85 8.65 -20.47 78.09
CA GLY A 85 9.31 -21.55 78.83
C GLY A 85 10.28 -20.91 79.83
N GLY A 86 9.82 -20.64 81.05
CA GLY A 86 10.65 -20.02 82.09
C GLY A 86 9.88 -19.65 83.36
N SER A 87 9.49 -20.67 84.12
CA SER A 87 8.89 -20.66 85.46
C SER A 87 9.79 -20.09 86.57
N SER A 88 9.24 -19.33 87.51
CA SER A 88 9.47 -19.55 88.96
C SER A 88 8.46 -18.79 89.85
N PHE A 89 7.74 -19.62 90.61
CA PHE A 89 7.03 -19.47 91.88
C PHE A 89 7.59 -18.44 92.89
N SER A 90 6.70 -17.73 93.58
CA SER A 90 6.50 -17.84 95.04
C SER A 90 5.63 -16.67 95.52
N ALA A 91 4.36 -17.00 95.78
CA ALA A 91 3.41 -16.16 96.48
C ALA A 91 3.20 -16.73 97.88
N GLY A 92 3.17 -15.85 98.89
CA GLY A 92 2.36 -16.06 100.08
C GLY A 92 3.02 -16.79 101.26
N GLY A 93 3.53 -15.99 102.19
CA GLY A 93 3.09 -16.06 103.60
C GLY A 93 3.64 -17.18 104.48
N SER A 94 4.56 -16.83 105.38
CA SER A 94 4.51 -17.37 106.73
C SER A 94 4.98 -16.33 107.74
N ALA A 95 4.24 -16.29 108.84
CA ALA A 95 4.32 -15.36 109.96
C ALA A 95 5.50 -15.68 110.90
N GLY A 96 5.96 -14.65 111.63
CA GLY A 96 6.71 -14.88 112.86
C GLY A 96 7.65 -13.74 113.26
N GLY A 97 7.27 -13.00 114.30
CA GLY A 97 8.21 -12.56 115.35
C GLY A 97 8.99 -11.27 115.15
N GLU A 98 8.48 -10.20 115.77
CA GLU A 98 9.18 -9.20 116.61
C GLU A 98 10.65 -8.83 116.30
N GLY A 99 10.91 -7.54 116.05
CA GLY A 99 12.28 -7.02 116.12
C GLY A 99 12.50 -5.58 115.63
N MET A 100 12.27 -4.62 116.53
CA MET A 100 13.07 -3.39 116.70
C MET A 100 13.20 -2.38 115.54
N PHE A 101 12.57 -1.21 115.75
CA PHE A 101 12.56 0.03 114.95
C PHE A 101 13.96 0.72 114.77
N SER A 102 14.94 0.10 114.14
CA SER A 102 16.24 0.76 113.83
C SER A 102 16.94 0.28 112.55
N GLY A 103 16.20 -0.17 111.53
CA GLY A 103 16.73 -0.72 110.26
C GLY A 103 16.35 0.02 108.97
N ASN A 104 15.41 0.98 109.01
CA ASN A 104 14.81 1.57 107.80
C ASN A 104 15.76 2.46 106.98
N GLU A 105 16.68 3.19 107.62
CA GLU A 105 17.52 4.17 106.92
C GLU A 105 18.69 3.50 106.16
N LYS A 106 19.27 2.43 106.73
CA LYS A 106 20.29 1.63 106.03
C LYS A 106 19.71 0.83 104.87
N TYR A 107 18.51 0.27 105.01
CA TYR A 107 17.83 -0.42 103.90
C TYR A 107 17.42 0.55 102.78
N ALA A 108 16.99 1.78 103.14
CA ALA A 108 16.71 2.82 102.15
C ALA A 108 17.98 3.25 101.40
N MET A 109 19.11 3.42 102.10
CA MET A 109 20.41 3.73 101.48
C MET A 109 20.94 2.58 100.63
N GLN A 110 20.77 1.32 101.05
CA GLN A 110 21.15 0.16 100.23
C GLN A 110 20.29 0.06 98.96
N ASN A 111 18.97 0.25 99.05
CA ASN A 111 18.08 0.26 97.90
C ASN A 111 18.43 1.38 96.91
N LEU A 112 18.77 2.57 97.41
CA LEU A 112 19.24 3.68 96.58
C LEU A 112 20.57 3.35 95.89
N ASN A 113 21.51 2.71 96.60
CA ASN A 113 22.80 2.32 96.05
C ASN A 113 22.67 1.18 95.02
N ASP A 114 21.79 0.20 95.26
CA ASP A 114 21.45 -0.85 94.30
C ASP A 114 20.76 -0.27 93.06
N ARG A 115 19.91 0.75 93.24
CA ARG A 115 19.29 1.47 92.13
C ARG A 115 20.29 2.32 91.34
N LEU A 116 21.31 2.87 91.99
CA LEU A 116 22.42 3.58 91.36
C LEU A 116 23.35 2.61 90.60
N ALA A 117 23.64 1.46 91.18
CA ALA A 117 24.43 0.39 90.54
C ALA A 117 23.72 -0.14 89.29
N THR A 118 22.41 -0.41 89.37
CA THR A 118 21.61 -0.81 88.20
C THR A 118 21.50 0.31 87.16
N TYR A 119 21.47 1.59 87.58
CA TYR A 119 21.56 2.72 86.65
C TYR A 119 22.92 2.79 85.96
N LEU A 120 24.02 2.61 86.69
CA LEU A 120 25.38 2.62 86.14
C LEU A 120 25.61 1.45 85.17
N ASP A 121 25.12 0.25 85.48
CA ASP A 121 25.17 -0.89 84.57
C ASP A 121 24.30 -0.65 83.33
N LYS A 122 23.16 0.02 83.49
CA LYS A 122 22.30 0.43 82.37
C LYS A 122 22.97 1.51 81.49
N VAL A 123 23.68 2.46 82.08
CA VAL A 123 24.45 3.46 81.34
C VAL A 123 25.59 2.78 80.58
N ARG A 124 26.35 1.86 81.21
CA ARG A 124 27.44 1.13 80.54
C ARG A 124 26.95 0.26 79.39
N SER A 125 25.85 -0.46 79.57
CA SER A 125 25.24 -1.27 78.49
C SER A 125 24.71 -0.40 77.35
N LEU A 126 24.13 0.77 77.67
CA LEU A 126 23.70 1.73 76.67
C LEU A 126 24.89 2.33 75.92
N GLU A 127 25.95 2.73 76.63
CA GLU A 127 27.20 3.22 76.03
C GLU A 127 27.80 2.16 75.09
N GLN A 128 27.90 0.91 75.53
CA GLN A 128 28.40 -0.20 74.71
C GLN A 128 27.52 -0.45 73.47
N SER A 129 26.19 -0.41 73.65
CA SER A 129 25.27 -0.53 72.52
C SER A 129 25.38 0.65 71.55
N ASN A 130 25.68 1.84 72.06
CA ASN A 130 25.83 3.04 71.25
C ASN A 130 27.15 2.99 70.47
N THR A 131 28.24 2.55 71.09
CA THR A 131 29.52 2.34 70.39
C THR A 131 29.40 1.26 69.30
N ASP A 132 28.62 0.21 69.55
CA ASP A 132 28.35 -0.84 68.57
C ASP A 132 27.49 -0.33 67.41
N LEU A 133 26.49 0.51 67.69
CA LEU A 133 25.66 1.15 66.67
C LEU A 133 26.46 2.15 65.85
N GLU A 134 27.33 2.95 66.47
CA GLU A 134 28.24 3.85 65.77
C GLU A 134 29.22 3.10 64.87
N ALA A 135 29.76 1.97 65.33
CA ALA A 135 30.61 1.10 64.52
C ALA A 135 29.83 0.53 63.32
N LYS A 136 28.60 0.05 63.53
CA LYS A 136 27.72 -0.45 62.45
C LYS A 136 27.35 0.65 61.46
N ILE A 137 27.13 1.87 61.92
CA ILE A 137 26.85 3.04 61.06
C ILE A 137 28.09 3.37 60.21
N ARG A 138 29.27 3.42 60.83
CA ARG A 138 30.54 3.64 60.11
C ARG A 138 30.79 2.54 59.07
N ASP A 139 30.62 1.27 59.43
CA ASP A 139 30.75 0.15 58.51
C ASP A 139 29.72 0.20 57.39
N TRP A 140 28.48 0.62 57.67
CA TRP A 140 27.44 0.76 56.66
C TRP A 140 27.76 1.86 55.66
N TYR A 141 28.27 3.01 56.11
CA TYR A 141 28.72 4.09 55.23
C TYR A 141 29.98 3.70 54.43
N ALA A 142 30.91 2.94 55.03
CA ALA A 142 32.08 2.43 54.32
C ALA A 142 31.71 1.39 53.24
N LYS A 143 30.75 0.50 53.54
CA LYS A 143 30.23 -0.50 52.58
C LYS A 143 29.36 0.12 51.50
N GLN A 144 28.65 1.21 51.78
CA GLN A 144 27.96 2.00 50.77
C GLN A 144 28.88 2.98 50.03
N GLY A 145 30.15 2.60 49.88
CA GLY A 145 31.23 3.32 49.20
C GLY A 145 30.74 4.34 48.19
N SER A 146 31.19 5.57 48.40
CA SER A 146 30.95 6.82 47.66
C SER A 146 30.06 6.70 46.41
N VAL A 147 28.98 7.49 46.39
CA VAL A 147 28.11 7.74 45.22
C VAL A 147 28.90 7.91 43.91
N ALA A 148 30.12 8.47 43.97
CA ALA A 148 31.05 8.59 42.84
C ALA A 148 31.38 7.26 42.11
N VAL A 149 31.55 6.14 42.83
CA VAL A 149 31.84 4.82 42.22
C VAL A 149 30.61 4.26 41.51
N ARG A 150 29.41 4.58 42.02
CA ARG A 150 28.15 4.21 41.39
C ARG A 150 27.92 5.02 40.10
N GLU A 151 28.20 6.32 40.11
CA GLU A 151 28.11 7.18 38.92
C GLU A 151 29.12 6.78 37.83
N GLN A 152 30.34 6.41 38.21
CA GLN A 152 31.35 5.89 37.27
C GLN A 152 30.94 4.54 36.66
N SER A 153 30.22 3.72 37.41
CA SER A 153 29.65 2.46 36.89
C SER A 153 28.48 2.70 35.91
N PHE A 154 27.71 3.78 36.10
CA PHE A 154 26.63 4.16 35.18
C PHE A 154 27.12 4.92 33.93
N ALA A 155 28.26 5.61 34.01
CA ALA A 155 28.85 6.35 32.89
C ALA A 155 29.11 5.46 31.66
N GLY A 156 29.54 4.21 31.85
CA GLY A 156 29.75 3.26 30.74
C GLY A 156 28.46 2.81 30.03
N PHE A 157 27.31 2.86 30.71
CA PHE A 157 26.03 2.61 30.04
C PHE A 157 25.62 3.79 29.15
N TYR A 158 25.88 5.04 29.57
CA TYR A 158 25.59 6.21 28.73
C TYR A 158 26.43 6.22 27.46
N THR A 159 27.72 5.90 27.53
CA THR A 159 28.56 5.78 26.33
C THR A 159 28.06 4.67 25.40
N SER A 160 27.68 3.52 25.97
CA SER A 160 27.11 2.42 25.19
C SER A 160 25.76 2.79 24.54
N ILE A 161 24.92 3.56 25.22
CA ILE A 161 23.64 4.06 24.70
C ILE A 161 23.87 5.03 23.55
N ASP A 162 24.82 5.95 23.67
CA ASP A 162 25.13 6.92 22.61
C ASP A 162 25.75 6.22 21.40
N GLU A 163 26.64 5.25 21.59
CA GLU A 163 27.14 4.41 20.49
C GLU A 163 26.03 3.64 19.77
N LEU A 164 25.04 3.11 20.51
CA LEU A 164 23.89 2.43 19.91
C LEU A 164 22.99 3.39 19.15
N ARG A 165 22.78 4.61 19.65
CA ARG A 165 22.04 5.67 18.95
C ARG A 165 22.72 6.06 17.65
N ASP A 166 24.03 6.23 17.67
CA ASP A 166 24.82 6.53 16.46
C ASP A 166 24.72 5.39 15.44
N LYS A 167 24.82 4.13 15.88
CA LYS A 167 24.63 2.96 15.01
C LYS A 167 23.23 2.91 14.41
N ILE A 168 22.19 3.20 15.20
CA ILE A 168 20.81 3.27 14.70
C ILE A 168 20.66 4.40 13.68
N PHE A 169 21.24 5.56 13.94
CA PHE A 169 21.20 6.70 13.03
C PHE A 169 21.88 6.39 11.69
N VAL A 170 23.09 5.82 11.73
CA VAL A 170 23.81 5.39 10.53
C VAL A 170 23.02 4.31 9.77
N ALA A 171 22.46 3.33 10.48
CA ALA A 171 21.62 2.28 9.88
C ALA A 171 20.37 2.87 9.22
N THR A 172 19.75 3.88 9.84
CA THR A 172 18.58 4.58 9.28
C THR A 172 18.94 5.31 8.00
N ILE A 173 20.05 6.06 7.98
CA ILE A 173 20.54 6.74 6.77
C ILE A 173 20.85 5.73 5.66
N ASN A 174 21.52 4.63 5.98
CA ASN A 174 21.85 3.59 5.00
C ASN A 174 20.59 2.90 4.47
N ASN A 175 19.58 2.68 5.32
CA ASN A 175 18.29 2.16 4.90
C ASN A 175 17.59 3.13 3.94
N SER A 176 17.54 4.43 4.28
CA SER A 176 16.98 5.45 3.39
C SER A 176 17.71 5.54 2.06
N LYS A 177 19.05 5.47 2.04
CA LYS A 177 19.85 5.41 0.81
C LYS A 177 19.50 4.18 -0.03
N GLY A 178 19.41 3.00 0.59
CA GLY A 178 19.00 1.78 -0.10
C GLY A 178 17.61 1.87 -0.70
N ILE A 179 16.65 2.49 0.00
CA ILE A 179 15.30 2.74 -0.54
C ILE A 179 15.37 3.65 -1.77
N LEU A 180 16.14 4.74 -1.72
CA LEU A 180 16.29 5.65 -2.86
C LEU A 180 16.96 4.97 -4.07
N GLU A 181 17.95 4.11 -3.85
CA GLU A 181 18.58 3.31 -4.91
C GLU A 181 17.59 2.32 -5.53
N ILE A 182 16.76 1.67 -4.71
CA ILE A 182 15.69 0.78 -5.19
C ILE A 182 14.68 1.57 -6.03
N ASP A 183 14.24 2.73 -5.57
CA ASP A 183 13.29 3.56 -6.31
C ASP A 183 13.90 4.08 -7.62
N ASN A 184 15.17 4.48 -7.62
CA ASN A 184 15.89 4.85 -8.84
C ASN A 184 15.98 3.66 -9.82
N ALA A 185 16.37 2.47 -9.35
CA ALA A 185 16.44 1.28 -10.18
C ALA A 185 15.07 0.88 -10.76
N ARG A 186 13.98 1.05 -9.98
CA ARG A 186 12.61 0.83 -10.45
C ARG A 186 12.21 1.83 -11.53
N LEU A 187 12.45 3.13 -11.32
CA LEU A 187 12.17 4.16 -12.31
C LEU A 187 12.97 3.94 -13.61
N ALA A 188 14.24 3.54 -13.50
CA ALA A 188 15.06 3.20 -14.66
C ALA A 188 14.53 1.96 -15.39
N ALA A 189 14.10 0.92 -14.67
CA ALA A 189 13.50 -0.27 -15.26
C ALA A 189 12.17 0.07 -15.98
N ASP A 190 11.33 0.92 -15.41
CA ASP A 190 10.10 1.39 -16.04
C ASP A 190 10.37 2.25 -17.29
N ASP A 191 11.39 3.11 -17.26
CA ASP A 191 11.81 3.87 -18.45
C ASP A 191 12.28 2.95 -19.58
N PHE A 192 13.08 1.93 -19.26
CA PHE A 192 13.47 0.91 -20.26
C PHE A 192 12.29 0.08 -20.75
N ARG A 193 11.35 -0.26 -19.87
CA ARG A 193 10.12 -0.98 -20.26
C ARG A 193 9.29 -0.16 -21.25
N LEU A 194 9.05 1.12 -20.97
CA LEU A 194 8.33 2.02 -21.86
C LEU A 194 9.05 2.20 -23.20
N LYS A 195 10.37 2.38 -23.18
CA LYS A 195 11.18 2.46 -24.41
C LYS A 195 11.08 1.18 -25.23
N TYR A 196 11.15 0.02 -24.59
CA TYR A 196 10.99 -1.27 -25.26
C TYR A 196 9.59 -1.45 -25.86
N GLU A 197 8.53 -1.09 -25.13
CA GLU A 197 7.14 -1.16 -25.62
C GLU A 197 6.92 -0.24 -26.83
N ASN A 198 7.46 0.99 -26.79
CA ASN A 198 7.40 1.92 -27.91
C ASN A 198 8.16 1.40 -29.14
N GLU A 199 9.38 0.89 -28.95
CA GLU A 199 10.18 0.32 -30.04
C GLU A 199 9.53 -0.94 -30.62
N LEU A 200 8.94 -1.79 -29.78
CA LEU A 200 8.20 -2.97 -30.21
C LEU A 200 6.98 -2.57 -31.05
N SER A 201 6.23 -1.56 -30.63
CA SER A 201 5.09 -1.03 -31.39
C SER A 201 5.52 -0.47 -32.75
N LEU A 202 6.61 0.32 -32.78
CA LEU A 202 7.16 0.85 -34.02
C LEU A 202 7.62 -0.27 -34.95
N ARG A 203 8.34 -1.27 -34.41
CA ARG A 203 8.76 -2.46 -35.16
C ARG A 203 7.57 -3.21 -35.75
N GLN A 204 6.51 -3.43 -34.99
CA GLN A 204 5.29 -4.09 -35.48
C GLN A 204 4.63 -3.30 -36.62
N SER A 205 4.58 -1.96 -36.51
CA SER A 205 4.08 -1.10 -37.59
C SER A 205 4.92 -1.26 -38.86
N VAL A 206 6.24 -1.20 -38.74
CA VAL A 206 7.16 -1.36 -39.88
C VAL A 206 7.04 -2.77 -40.48
N GLU A 207 6.88 -3.82 -39.66
CA GLU A 207 6.66 -5.19 -40.15
C GLU A 207 5.33 -5.35 -40.89
N SER A 208 4.28 -4.68 -40.43
CA SER A 208 3.00 -4.59 -41.16
C SER A 208 3.20 -3.90 -42.51
N ASP A 209 3.91 -2.78 -42.54
CA ASP A 209 4.18 -2.03 -43.78
C ASP A 209 5.02 -2.86 -44.77
N ILE A 210 6.07 -3.54 -44.30
CA ILE A 210 6.88 -4.46 -45.11
C ILE A 210 6.00 -5.59 -45.67
N SER A 211 5.11 -6.15 -44.86
CA SER A 211 4.20 -7.20 -45.30
C SER A 211 3.22 -6.68 -46.35
N GLY A 212 2.71 -5.45 -46.19
CA GLY A 212 1.89 -4.78 -47.19
C GLY A 212 2.63 -4.53 -48.51
N LEU A 213 3.87 -4.02 -48.43
CA LEU A 213 4.71 -3.79 -49.61
C LEU A 213 5.04 -5.08 -50.35
N LYS A 214 5.24 -6.20 -49.65
CA LYS A 214 5.40 -7.52 -50.28
C LYS A 214 4.16 -7.93 -51.07
N ARG A 215 2.96 -7.72 -50.53
CA ARG A 215 1.70 -8.01 -51.26
C ARG A 215 1.57 -7.15 -52.51
N VAL A 216 1.88 -5.85 -52.41
CA VAL A 216 1.88 -4.95 -53.57
C VAL A 216 2.89 -5.40 -54.62
N LEU A 217 4.07 -5.88 -54.21
CA LEU A 217 5.06 -6.44 -55.13
C LEU A 217 4.54 -7.70 -55.83
N ASP A 218 3.88 -8.61 -55.10
CA ASP A 218 3.28 -9.82 -55.65
C ASP A 218 2.17 -9.47 -56.66
N ASP A 219 1.28 -8.52 -56.32
CA ASP A 219 0.23 -8.01 -57.21
C ASP A 219 0.83 -7.38 -58.48
N LEU A 220 1.87 -6.55 -58.34
CA LEU A 220 2.57 -5.96 -59.50
C LEU A 220 3.25 -7.03 -60.34
N THR A 221 3.76 -8.10 -59.73
CA THR A 221 4.37 -9.22 -60.45
C THR A 221 3.31 -9.99 -61.24
N MET A 222 2.12 -10.22 -60.68
CA MET A 222 0.99 -10.81 -61.41
C MET A 222 0.53 -9.94 -62.58
N THR A 223 0.31 -8.63 -62.35
CA THR A 223 -0.09 -7.73 -63.44
C THR A 223 0.96 -7.64 -64.54
N ARG A 224 2.25 -7.70 -64.18
CA ARG A 224 3.34 -7.80 -65.16
C ARG A 224 3.24 -9.08 -65.98
N SER A 225 3.06 -10.25 -65.35
CA SER A 225 2.92 -11.51 -66.10
C SER A 225 1.69 -11.52 -66.99
N ASP A 226 0.57 -10.95 -66.56
CA ASP A 226 -0.65 -10.83 -67.36
C ASP A 226 -0.42 -9.96 -68.60
N LEU A 227 0.25 -8.82 -68.43
CA LEU A 227 0.63 -7.95 -69.55
C LEU A 227 1.65 -8.62 -70.48
N GLU A 228 2.61 -9.38 -69.95
CA GLU A 228 3.55 -10.16 -70.76
C GLU A 228 2.82 -11.22 -71.60
N LEU A 229 1.82 -11.91 -71.03
CA LEU A 229 0.97 -12.87 -71.76
C LEU A 229 0.14 -12.18 -72.85
N GLN A 230 -0.46 -11.02 -72.57
CA GLN A 230 -1.20 -10.24 -73.57
C GLN A 230 -0.28 -9.78 -74.71
N ILE A 231 0.93 -9.33 -74.40
CA ILE A 231 1.92 -8.95 -75.41
C ILE A 231 2.28 -10.14 -76.29
N GLU A 232 2.50 -11.32 -75.70
CA GLU A 232 2.83 -12.52 -76.48
C GLU A 232 1.67 -12.98 -77.34
N GLY A 233 0.44 -12.99 -76.81
CA GLY A 233 -0.76 -13.29 -77.60
C GLY A 233 -0.94 -12.33 -78.79
N LEU A 234 -0.74 -11.03 -78.59
CA LEU A 234 -0.80 -10.05 -79.68
C LEU A 234 0.32 -10.25 -80.72
N LYS A 235 1.51 -10.71 -80.32
CA LYS A 235 2.56 -11.07 -81.29
C LYS A 235 2.20 -12.31 -82.09
N GLU A 236 1.63 -13.34 -81.44
CA GLU A 236 1.15 -14.55 -82.11
C GLU A 236 0.05 -14.22 -83.12
N GLU A 237 -0.92 -13.38 -82.74
CA GLU A 237 -1.95 -12.87 -83.65
C GLU A 237 -1.36 -12.13 -84.85
N LEU A 238 -0.35 -11.27 -84.61
CA LEU A 238 0.33 -10.53 -85.68
C LEU A 238 1.05 -11.47 -86.66
N VAL A 239 1.72 -12.52 -86.14
CA VAL A 239 2.36 -13.55 -86.97
C VAL A 239 1.32 -14.33 -87.75
N TYR A 240 0.22 -14.72 -87.12
CA TYR A 240 -0.88 -15.44 -87.75
C TYR A 240 -1.51 -14.62 -88.89
N LEU A 241 -1.83 -13.34 -88.65
CA LEU A 241 -2.35 -12.41 -89.66
C LEU A 241 -1.38 -12.23 -90.83
N LYS A 242 -0.07 -12.12 -90.57
CA LYS A 242 0.93 -12.03 -91.64
C LYS A 242 0.99 -13.29 -92.49
N LYS A 243 0.99 -14.46 -91.85
CA LYS A 243 0.99 -15.75 -92.55
C LYS A 243 -0.27 -15.93 -93.38
N ASN A 244 -1.45 -15.65 -92.82
CA ASN A 244 -2.72 -15.73 -93.55
C ASN A 244 -2.73 -14.76 -94.74
N HIS A 245 -2.23 -13.53 -94.56
CA HIS A 245 -2.11 -12.59 -95.67
C HIS A 245 -1.15 -13.07 -96.76
N GLU A 246 -0.02 -13.67 -96.39
CA GLU A 246 0.95 -14.25 -97.33
C GLU A 246 0.34 -15.43 -98.12
N GLU A 247 -0.40 -16.31 -97.44
CA GLU A 247 -1.15 -17.41 -98.06
C GLU A 247 -2.23 -16.89 -99.01
N GLU A 248 -3.07 -15.92 -98.60
CA GLU A 248 -4.09 -15.33 -99.46
C GLU A 248 -3.49 -14.62 -100.70
N VAL A 249 -2.35 -13.94 -100.53
CA VAL A 249 -1.63 -13.32 -101.66
C VAL A 249 -1.04 -14.39 -102.57
N SER A 250 -0.50 -15.47 -102.02
CA SER A 250 0.01 -16.61 -102.80
C SER A 250 -1.11 -17.29 -103.58
N GLU A 251 -2.25 -17.60 -102.94
CA GLU A 251 -3.42 -18.19 -103.57
C GLU A 251 -3.98 -17.29 -104.67
N LYS A 252 -4.12 -15.99 -104.44
CA LYS A 252 -4.59 -15.06 -105.49
C LYS A 252 -3.59 -14.93 -106.63
N LYS A 253 -2.29 -15.04 -106.35
CA LYS A 253 -1.25 -15.05 -107.38
C LYS A 253 -1.25 -16.35 -108.18
N GLU A 254 -1.57 -17.47 -107.55
CA GLU A 254 -1.74 -18.77 -108.18
C GLU A 254 -3.04 -18.85 -109.01
N GLN A 255 -4.14 -18.28 -108.50
CA GLN A 255 -5.40 -18.10 -109.24
C GLN A 255 -5.23 -17.15 -110.43
N ALA A 256 -4.40 -16.12 -110.32
CA ALA A 256 -4.06 -15.25 -111.45
C ALA A 256 -3.13 -15.93 -112.48
N ALA A 257 -2.43 -17.01 -112.12
CA ALA A 257 -1.57 -17.78 -113.02
C ALA A 257 -2.30 -18.97 -113.69
N GLY A 258 -3.49 -19.32 -113.22
CA GLY A 258 -4.29 -20.45 -113.70
C GLY A 258 -5.48 -20.05 -114.57
N THR A 259 -5.27 -19.43 -115.73
CA THR A 259 -6.27 -19.53 -116.81
C THR A 259 -6.11 -20.88 -117.49
N VAL A 260 -6.73 -21.93 -116.93
CA VAL A 260 -6.78 -23.24 -117.56
C VAL A 260 -8.23 -23.73 -117.59
N ASN A 261 -8.71 -23.88 -118.82
CA ASN A 261 -9.98 -24.46 -119.21
C ASN A 261 -9.98 -25.96 -118.82
N VAL A 262 -10.94 -26.41 -118.01
CA VAL A 262 -11.05 -27.82 -117.57
C VAL A 262 -12.37 -28.40 -118.08
N GLU A 263 -12.26 -29.30 -119.07
CA GLU A 263 -13.36 -30.17 -119.51
C GLU A 263 -13.35 -31.48 -118.70
N LEU A 264 -14.46 -31.70 -118.00
CA LEU A 264 -15.21 -32.96 -117.78
C LEU A 264 -14.46 -34.31 -117.74
N ASP A 265 -14.59 -35.01 -116.61
CA ASP A 265 -15.01 -36.43 -116.63
C ASP A 265 -15.82 -36.76 -115.36
N ALA A 266 -17.09 -37.15 -115.54
CA ALA A 266 -18.05 -37.42 -114.48
C ALA A 266 -18.19 -38.93 -114.29
N ALA A 267 -17.54 -39.44 -113.24
CA ALA A 267 -17.74 -40.79 -112.74
C ALA A 267 -19.18 -40.99 -112.21
N PRO A 268 -19.73 -42.22 -112.25
CA PRO A 268 -21.17 -42.48 -112.21
C PRO A 268 -21.80 -42.05 -110.89
N GLY A 269 -22.94 -41.38 -111.00
CA GLY A 269 -23.63 -40.68 -109.91
C GLY A 269 -23.82 -41.53 -108.66
N VAL A 270 -23.02 -41.23 -107.64
CA VAL A 270 -23.42 -41.43 -106.25
C VAL A 270 -24.72 -40.65 -106.06
N ASP A 271 -25.72 -41.26 -105.44
CA ASP A 271 -26.98 -40.62 -105.10
C ASP A 271 -26.72 -39.45 -104.14
N LEU A 272 -26.39 -38.30 -104.74
CA LEU A 272 -26.03 -37.06 -104.08
C LEU A 272 -27.15 -36.60 -103.16
N LEU A 273 -28.40 -36.95 -103.49
CA LEU A 273 -29.54 -36.63 -102.65
C LEU A 273 -29.47 -37.38 -101.31
N ARG A 274 -29.09 -38.67 -101.34
CA ARG A 274 -28.90 -39.48 -100.13
C ARG A 274 -27.74 -38.97 -99.27
N VAL A 275 -26.60 -38.67 -99.89
CA VAL A 275 -25.41 -38.16 -99.16
C VAL A 275 -25.67 -36.76 -98.61
N ILE A 276 -26.35 -35.88 -99.34
CA ILE A 276 -26.72 -34.53 -98.86
C ILE A 276 -27.74 -34.63 -97.71
N ASN A 277 -28.71 -35.55 -97.79
CA ASN A 277 -29.66 -35.77 -96.71
C ASN A 277 -28.99 -36.36 -95.45
N GLU A 278 -28.10 -37.33 -95.61
CA GLU A 278 -27.32 -37.91 -94.50
C GLU A 278 -26.38 -36.87 -93.88
N LEU A 279 -25.75 -36.01 -94.69
CA LEU A 279 -24.94 -34.88 -94.22
C LEU A 279 -25.80 -33.87 -93.45
N ARG A 280 -27.01 -33.54 -93.94
CA ARG A 280 -27.95 -32.66 -93.24
C ARG A 280 -28.37 -33.23 -91.90
N GLU A 281 -28.70 -34.53 -91.84
CA GLU A 281 -29.08 -35.21 -90.61
C GLU A 281 -27.92 -35.23 -89.59
N GLN A 282 -26.68 -35.44 -90.04
CA GLN A 282 -25.49 -35.33 -89.19
C GLN A 282 -25.27 -33.90 -88.67
N TYR A 283 -25.43 -32.88 -89.52
CA TYR A 283 -25.34 -31.48 -89.10
C TYR A 283 -26.45 -31.09 -88.13
N GLU A 284 -27.67 -31.56 -88.37
CA GLU A 284 -28.81 -31.32 -87.48
C GLU A 284 -28.60 -32.01 -86.13
N HIS A 285 -28.07 -33.24 -86.11
CA HIS A 285 -27.69 -33.92 -84.89
C HIS A 285 -26.56 -33.20 -84.12
N ILE A 286 -25.52 -32.72 -84.82
CA ILE A 286 -24.41 -31.97 -84.19
C ILE A 286 -24.90 -30.63 -83.65
N ALA A 287 -25.73 -29.89 -84.40
CA ALA A 287 -26.31 -28.62 -83.97
C ALA A 287 -27.20 -28.80 -82.75
N GLU A 288 -28.04 -29.83 -82.75
CA GLU A 288 -28.94 -30.17 -81.65
C GLU A 288 -28.16 -30.65 -80.41
N LYS A 289 -27.08 -31.43 -80.60
CA LYS A 289 -26.17 -31.82 -79.52
C LYS A 289 -25.45 -30.60 -78.93
N ASN A 290 -24.91 -29.72 -79.76
CA ASN A 290 -24.24 -28.49 -79.34
C ASN A 290 -25.20 -27.58 -78.57
N ARG A 291 -26.45 -27.43 -79.04
CA ARG A 291 -27.50 -26.70 -78.34
C ARG A 291 -27.76 -27.25 -76.94
N ARG A 292 -27.92 -28.57 -76.79
CA ARG A 292 -28.14 -29.19 -75.48
C ARG A 292 -26.92 -29.07 -74.56
N GLU A 293 -25.72 -29.22 -75.09
CA GLU A 293 -24.48 -29.07 -74.32
C GLU A 293 -24.30 -27.62 -73.83
N ALA A 294 -24.61 -26.63 -74.68
CA ALA A 294 -24.62 -25.23 -74.29
C ALA A 294 -25.68 -24.96 -73.20
N GLU A 295 -26.92 -25.45 -73.37
CA GLU A 295 -27.98 -25.32 -72.36
C GLU A 295 -27.59 -25.96 -71.03
N ALA A 296 -27.04 -27.17 -71.04
CA ALA A 296 -26.56 -27.85 -69.84
C ALA A 296 -25.41 -27.11 -69.17
N TRP A 297 -24.46 -26.58 -69.95
CA TRP A 297 -23.36 -25.77 -69.44
C TRP A 297 -23.86 -24.48 -68.80
N PHE A 298 -24.78 -23.76 -69.46
CA PHE A 298 -25.40 -22.56 -68.88
C PHE A 298 -26.16 -22.85 -67.60
N LEU A 299 -26.95 -23.94 -67.55
CA LEU A 299 -27.68 -24.32 -66.34
C LEU A 299 -26.74 -24.66 -65.18
N SER A 300 -25.66 -25.39 -65.44
CA SER A 300 -24.62 -25.69 -64.45
C SER A 300 -23.94 -24.40 -63.94
N GLN A 301 -23.64 -23.46 -64.84
CA GLN A 301 -23.03 -22.19 -64.46
C GLN A 301 -24.00 -21.31 -63.62
N VAL A 302 -25.28 -21.32 -63.95
CA VAL A 302 -26.30 -20.61 -63.17
C VAL A 302 -26.49 -21.26 -61.78
N GLU A 303 -26.49 -22.59 -61.71
CA GLU A 303 -26.61 -23.33 -60.44
C GLU A 303 -25.40 -23.06 -59.52
N THR A 304 -24.19 -23.09 -60.05
CA THR A 304 -22.97 -22.76 -59.29
C THR A 304 -22.99 -21.32 -58.78
N LEU A 305 -23.35 -20.35 -59.62
CA LEU A 305 -23.51 -18.95 -59.22
C LEU A 305 -24.60 -18.80 -58.14
N GLN A 306 -25.72 -19.49 -58.28
CA GLN A 306 -26.80 -19.48 -57.30
C GLN A 306 -26.34 -20.03 -55.94
N ASN A 307 -25.59 -21.14 -55.94
CA ASN A 307 -25.01 -21.72 -54.72
C ASN A 307 -23.99 -20.77 -54.06
N GLU A 308 -23.17 -20.08 -54.86
CA GLU A 308 -22.23 -19.07 -54.36
C GLU A 308 -22.97 -17.87 -53.74
N VAL A 309 -24.04 -17.39 -54.38
CA VAL A 309 -24.88 -16.30 -53.83
C VAL A 309 -25.53 -16.71 -52.51
N VAL A 310 -26.07 -17.94 -52.42
CA VAL A 310 -26.68 -18.44 -51.18
C VAL A 310 -25.65 -18.56 -50.06
N THR A 311 -24.48 -19.15 -50.34
CA THR A 311 -23.41 -19.31 -49.34
C THR A 311 -22.84 -17.96 -48.89
N SER A 312 -22.59 -17.04 -49.82
CA SER A 312 -22.17 -15.67 -49.54
C SER A 312 -23.22 -14.93 -48.68
N THR A 313 -24.51 -15.05 -49.03
CA THR A 313 -25.60 -14.45 -48.24
C THR A 313 -25.65 -15.01 -46.82
N GLN A 314 -25.49 -16.34 -46.66
CA GLN A 314 -25.46 -16.97 -45.35
C GLN A 314 -24.28 -16.49 -44.50
N GLN A 315 -23.08 -16.37 -45.08
CA GLN A 315 -21.90 -15.83 -44.40
C GLN A 315 -22.11 -14.37 -43.98
N VAL A 316 -22.70 -13.55 -44.85
CA VAL A 316 -23.03 -12.15 -44.53
C VAL A 316 -24.05 -12.07 -43.38
N GLN A 317 -25.06 -12.95 -43.35
CA GLN A 317 -26.02 -12.97 -42.24
C GLN A 317 -25.37 -13.44 -40.92
N SER A 318 -24.51 -14.46 -40.97
CA SER A 318 -23.79 -14.97 -39.78
C SER A 318 -22.85 -13.93 -39.19
N THR A 319 -22.07 -13.24 -40.03
CA THR A 319 -21.16 -12.17 -39.58
C THR A 319 -21.95 -10.97 -39.05
N LYS A 320 -23.11 -10.68 -39.64
CA LYS A 320 -24.02 -9.65 -39.13
C LYS A 320 -24.58 -10.01 -37.75
N SER A 321 -25.02 -11.25 -37.53
CA SER A 321 -25.51 -11.68 -36.21
C SER A 321 -24.41 -11.65 -35.16
N GLU A 322 -23.21 -12.14 -35.47
CA GLU A 322 -22.05 -12.08 -34.58
C GLU A 322 -21.68 -10.64 -34.23
N SER A 323 -21.70 -9.72 -35.22
CA SER A 323 -21.46 -8.30 -34.97
C SER A 323 -22.52 -7.69 -34.04
N THR A 324 -23.79 -8.09 -34.16
CA THR A 324 -24.85 -7.61 -33.25
C THR A 324 -24.73 -8.18 -31.84
N GLU A 325 -24.31 -9.44 -31.69
CA GLU A 325 -24.05 -10.07 -30.39
C GLU A 325 -22.88 -9.39 -29.69
N LEU A 326 -21.74 -9.22 -30.38
CA LEU A 326 -20.58 -8.50 -29.84
C LEU A 326 -20.90 -7.07 -29.43
N ARG A 327 -21.76 -6.36 -30.20
CA ARG A 327 -22.22 -5.02 -29.81
C ARG A 327 -23.08 -5.05 -28.54
N ARG A 328 -23.93 -6.07 -28.37
CA ARG A 328 -24.76 -6.24 -27.19
C ARG A 328 -23.90 -6.56 -25.96
N ASP A 329 -22.89 -7.41 -26.12
CA ASP A 329 -21.95 -7.75 -25.06
C ASP A 329 -21.10 -6.55 -24.64
N LEU A 330 -20.63 -5.75 -25.60
CA LEU A 330 -19.92 -4.51 -25.32
C LEU A 330 -20.79 -3.55 -24.52
N GLN A 331 -22.05 -3.35 -24.92
CA GLN A 331 -23.00 -2.54 -24.16
C GLN A 331 -23.24 -3.07 -22.75
N GLY A 332 -23.36 -4.40 -22.58
CA GLY A 332 -23.48 -5.03 -21.27
C GLY A 332 -22.26 -4.79 -20.38
N LEU A 333 -21.05 -4.95 -20.92
CA LEU A 333 -19.80 -4.69 -20.23
C LEU A 333 -19.62 -3.20 -19.87
N GLU A 334 -20.04 -2.28 -20.75
CA GLU A 334 -20.01 -0.85 -20.47
C GLU A 334 -20.94 -0.50 -19.30
N VAL A 335 -22.16 -1.05 -19.28
CA VAL A 335 -23.10 -0.85 -18.16
C VAL A 335 -22.54 -1.41 -16.85
N GLU A 336 -21.93 -2.59 -16.89
CA GLU A 336 -21.27 -3.17 -15.72
C GLU A 336 -20.09 -2.31 -15.25
N LEU A 337 -19.28 -1.77 -16.17
CA LEU A 337 -18.21 -0.85 -15.83
C LEU A 337 -18.76 0.41 -15.13
N GLN A 338 -19.83 1.01 -15.67
CA GLN A 338 -20.45 2.18 -15.06
C GLN A 338 -21.07 1.86 -13.69
N SER A 339 -21.67 0.67 -13.53
CA SER A 339 -22.23 0.23 -12.23
C SER A 339 -21.13 0.07 -11.18
N GLN A 340 -20.00 -0.56 -11.54
CA GLN A 340 -18.84 -0.74 -10.65
C GLN A 340 -18.19 0.60 -10.28
N LEU A 341 -18.06 1.54 -11.23
CA LEU A 341 -17.58 2.89 -10.94
C LEU A 341 -18.50 3.63 -9.96
N SER A 342 -19.83 3.51 -10.13
CA SER A 342 -20.79 4.09 -9.19
C SER A 342 -20.72 3.46 -7.79
N ALA A 343 -20.53 2.13 -7.72
CA ALA A 343 -20.35 1.40 -6.47
C ALA A 343 -19.06 1.84 -5.77
N LYS A 344 -17.95 1.93 -6.49
CA LYS A 344 -16.68 2.45 -5.98
C LYS A 344 -16.84 3.86 -5.40
N ALA A 345 -17.43 4.78 -6.15
CA ALA A 345 -17.65 6.15 -5.68
C ALA A 345 -18.52 6.19 -4.40
N SER A 346 -19.54 5.33 -4.30
CA SER A 346 -20.36 5.24 -3.08
C SER A 346 -19.58 4.71 -1.86
N LEU A 347 -18.68 3.74 -2.07
CA LEU A 347 -17.83 3.19 -1.02
C LEU A 347 -16.78 4.20 -0.56
N GLU A 348 -16.15 4.93 -1.49
CA GLU A 348 -15.21 6.01 -1.17
C GLU A 348 -15.90 7.12 -0.37
N ALA A 349 -17.12 7.50 -0.75
CA ALA A 349 -17.93 8.46 0.01
C ALA A 349 -18.29 7.95 1.41
N ALA A 350 -18.63 6.67 1.56
CA ALA A 350 -18.93 6.05 2.85
C ALA A 350 -17.70 6.02 3.77
N VAL A 351 -16.52 5.69 3.22
CA VAL A 351 -15.25 5.75 3.96
C VAL A 351 -14.96 7.16 4.43
N ALA A 352 -15.06 8.16 3.54
CA ALA A 352 -14.83 9.56 3.90
C ALA A 352 -15.80 10.07 4.98
N ASP A 353 -17.08 9.67 4.94
CA ASP A 353 -18.07 10.01 5.99
C ASP A 353 -17.71 9.37 7.33
N VAL A 354 -17.30 8.09 7.33
CA VAL A 354 -16.87 7.39 8.55
C VAL A 354 -15.60 8.01 9.14
N GLU A 355 -14.60 8.30 8.32
CA GLU A 355 -13.38 9.00 8.73
C GLU A 355 -13.70 10.39 9.31
N GLY A 356 -14.58 11.15 8.65
CA GLY A 356 -15.03 12.46 9.13
C GLY A 356 -15.73 12.39 10.49
N ARG A 357 -16.61 11.39 10.69
CA ARG A 357 -17.29 11.16 11.98
C ARG A 357 -16.30 10.80 13.08
N TYR A 358 -15.33 9.92 12.83
CA TYR A 358 -14.32 9.57 13.83
C TYR A 358 -13.37 10.73 14.13
N ALA A 359 -12.98 11.53 13.12
CA ALA A 359 -12.19 12.73 13.34
C ALA A 359 -12.93 13.75 14.23
N ALA A 360 -14.23 13.95 14.01
CA ALA A 360 -15.07 14.81 14.85
C ALA A 360 -15.18 14.28 16.29
N GLN A 361 -15.37 12.97 16.48
CA GLN A 361 -15.38 12.35 17.81
C GLN A 361 -14.04 12.51 18.54
N LEU A 362 -12.93 12.31 17.83
CA LEU A 362 -11.59 12.49 18.38
C LEU A 362 -11.37 13.94 18.82
N HIS A 363 -11.78 14.90 17.99
CA HIS A 363 -11.72 16.33 18.33
C HIS A 363 -12.57 16.66 19.56
N GLN A 364 -13.77 16.09 19.68
CA GLN A 364 -14.62 16.27 20.85
C GLN A 364 -13.96 15.72 22.12
N ILE A 365 -13.38 14.51 22.07
CA ILE A 365 -12.66 13.91 23.19
C ILE A 365 -11.44 14.77 23.56
N GLN A 366 -10.67 15.22 22.56
CA GLN A 366 -9.52 16.10 22.78
C GLN A 366 -9.93 17.42 23.45
N SER A 367 -11.08 17.98 23.08
CA SER A 367 -11.62 19.20 23.70
C SER A 367 -12.00 18.97 25.17
N ILE A 368 -12.59 17.81 25.48
CA ILE A 368 -12.92 17.42 26.86
C ILE A 368 -11.65 17.23 27.69
N ILE A 369 -10.64 16.54 27.16
CA ILE A 369 -9.34 16.36 27.81
C ILE A 369 -8.70 17.72 28.09
N GLY A 370 -8.64 18.61 27.09
CA GLY A 370 -8.12 19.96 27.28
C GLY A 370 -8.87 20.75 28.35
N GLY A 371 -10.21 20.60 28.43
CA GLY A 371 -11.00 21.20 29.50
C GLY A 371 -10.61 20.68 30.90
N TYR A 372 -10.37 19.37 31.05
CA TYR A 372 -9.91 18.79 32.31
C TYR A 372 -8.46 19.16 32.64
N GLU A 373 -7.59 19.27 31.64
CA GLU A 373 -6.20 19.72 31.83
C GLU A 373 -6.14 21.15 32.38
N VAL A 374 -6.96 22.06 31.83
CA VAL A 374 -7.08 23.43 32.35
C VAL A 374 -7.60 23.43 33.79
N GLN A 375 -8.67 22.70 34.09
CA GLN A 375 -9.19 22.59 35.47
C GLN A 375 -8.14 22.03 36.45
N LEU A 376 -7.33 21.07 36.02
CA LEU A 376 -6.26 20.50 36.85
C LEU A 376 -5.16 21.54 37.13
N VAL A 377 -4.82 22.36 36.14
CA VAL A 377 -3.86 23.48 36.31
C VAL A 377 -4.43 24.53 37.26
N ASP A 378 -5.69 24.92 37.09
CA ASP A 378 -6.36 25.89 37.96
C ASP A 378 -6.37 25.41 39.42
N LEU A 379 -6.81 24.16 39.67
CA LEU A 379 -6.80 23.58 41.02
C LEU A 379 -5.39 23.49 41.63
N ARG A 380 -4.37 23.18 40.83
CA ARG A 380 -2.98 23.19 41.30
C ARG A 380 -2.55 24.60 41.69
N SER A 381 -2.91 25.61 40.91
CA SER A 381 -2.60 27.01 41.19
C SER A 381 -3.30 27.49 42.46
N ASP A 382 -4.56 27.12 42.67
CA ASP A 382 -5.33 27.43 43.87
C ASP A 382 -4.74 26.76 45.12
N LEU A 383 -4.35 25.49 45.01
CA LEU A 383 -3.68 24.78 46.12
C LEU A 383 -2.34 25.42 46.47
N GLU A 384 -1.55 25.83 45.48
CA GLU A 384 -0.29 26.53 45.72
C GLU A 384 -0.52 27.88 46.40
N ARG A 385 -1.53 28.65 45.95
CA ARG A 385 -1.94 29.90 46.60
C ARG A 385 -2.37 29.67 48.05
N GLN A 386 -3.23 28.69 48.31
CA GLN A 386 -3.64 28.33 49.67
C GLN A 386 -2.43 27.92 50.52
N ASN A 387 -1.48 27.14 49.96
CA ASN A 387 -0.27 26.74 50.69
C ASN A 387 0.57 27.95 51.10
N GLN A 388 0.71 28.95 50.22
CA GLN A 388 1.39 30.20 50.52
C GLN A 388 0.67 30.98 51.62
N GLU A 389 -0.65 31.13 51.55
CA GLU A 389 -1.46 31.77 52.59
C GLU A 389 -1.29 31.06 53.95
N TYR A 390 -1.34 29.72 53.98
CA TYR A 390 -1.09 28.94 55.20
C TYR A 390 0.31 29.15 55.77
N ARG A 391 1.34 29.27 54.93
CA ARG A 391 2.71 29.58 55.39
C ARG A 391 2.78 30.95 56.03
N THR A 392 2.16 31.97 55.41
CA THR A 392 2.13 33.32 55.98
C THR A 392 1.38 33.37 57.31
N LEU A 393 0.27 32.65 57.43
CA LEU A 393 -0.49 32.57 58.68
C LEU A 393 0.30 31.86 59.79
N LEU A 394 1.05 30.81 59.45
CA LEU A 394 1.93 30.12 60.39
C LEU A 394 3.06 31.05 60.87
N ASP A 395 3.65 31.85 59.98
CA ASP A 395 4.66 32.84 60.33
C ASP A 395 4.11 33.91 61.29
N ILE A 396 2.92 34.46 60.99
CA ILE A 396 2.23 35.40 61.89
C ILE A 396 1.92 34.75 63.24
N LYS A 397 1.42 33.50 63.25
CA LYS A 397 1.16 32.74 64.48
C LYS A 397 2.44 32.59 65.30
N SER A 398 3.55 32.20 64.67
CA SER A 398 4.84 32.04 65.36
C SER A 398 5.31 33.36 65.95
N ARG A 399 5.14 34.48 65.24
CA ARG A 399 5.44 35.82 65.76
C ARG A 399 4.56 36.20 66.95
N LEU A 400 3.25 35.97 66.87
CA LEU A 400 2.33 36.23 67.98
C LEU A 400 2.64 35.37 69.20
N GLU A 401 3.00 34.10 69.01
CA GLU A 401 3.44 33.22 70.10
C GLU A 401 4.71 33.75 70.79
N GLN A 402 5.66 34.30 70.02
CA GLN A 402 6.83 34.99 70.58
C GLN A 402 6.43 36.25 71.37
N GLU A 403 5.55 37.09 70.82
CA GLU A 403 5.05 38.29 71.51
C GLU A 403 4.34 37.92 72.82
N ILE A 404 3.46 36.92 72.82
CA ILE A 404 2.80 36.39 74.02
C ILE A 404 3.82 35.88 75.04
N ALA A 405 4.84 35.13 74.63
CA ALA A 405 5.91 34.67 75.52
C ALA A 405 6.66 35.85 76.16
N THR A 406 6.93 36.92 75.40
CA THR A 406 7.52 38.15 75.97
C THR A 406 6.58 38.86 76.93
N TYR A 407 5.28 38.92 76.64
CA TYR A 407 4.29 39.49 77.56
C TYR A 407 4.19 38.67 78.85
N HIS A 408 4.19 37.33 78.79
CA HIS A 408 4.25 36.48 79.97
C HIS A 408 5.51 36.73 80.81
N GLN A 409 6.67 36.88 80.18
CA GLN A 409 7.92 37.21 80.87
C GLN A 409 7.87 38.58 81.57
N LEU A 410 7.24 39.60 80.94
CA LEU A 410 7.04 40.91 81.54
C LEU A 410 6.06 40.87 82.73
N LEU A 411 4.95 40.14 82.59
CA LEU A 411 3.96 39.94 83.65
C LEU A 411 4.52 39.14 84.84
N GLU A 412 5.36 38.14 84.58
CA GLU A 412 6.12 37.43 85.63
C GLU A 412 7.25 38.30 86.22
N GLY A 413 7.76 39.27 85.45
CA GLY A 413 8.81 40.22 85.87
C GLY A 413 8.31 41.40 86.72
N GLU A 414 7.03 41.79 86.64
CA GLU A 414 6.45 42.87 87.45
C GLU A 414 5.76 42.35 88.74
N GLY A 415 5.52 41.03 88.83
CA GLY A 415 4.95 40.37 90.01
C GLY A 415 5.95 39.71 90.97
N GLY A 416 7.25 40.01 90.86
CA GLY A 416 8.26 39.28 91.63
C GLY A 416 9.68 39.83 91.58
N GLN A 417 9.88 41.10 91.96
CA GLN A 417 11.18 41.46 92.53
C GLN A 417 11.33 40.81 93.91
N ILE A 418 11.71 39.53 93.99
CA ILE A 418 12.77 39.00 94.89
C ILE A 418 13.21 37.63 94.33
N ALA A 419 14.36 37.61 93.66
CA ALA A 419 15.48 36.69 93.90
C ALA A 419 16.23 36.30 92.61
N SER A 420 17.49 36.75 92.58
CA SER A 420 18.65 36.01 92.08
C SER A 420 18.69 35.67 90.60
N GLY A 421 19.49 36.44 89.86
CA GLY A 421 19.93 36.07 88.54
C GLY A 421 20.74 34.77 88.53
N GLN A 422 20.62 34.03 87.43
CA GLN A 422 21.77 33.39 86.78
C GLN A 422 21.43 33.04 85.34
N LEU A 423 22.21 33.63 84.44
CA LEU A 423 22.65 33.14 83.15
C LEU A 423 22.32 31.66 82.87
N GLN A 424 21.57 31.38 81.81
CA GLN A 424 22.01 30.45 80.78
C GLN A 424 21.13 30.55 79.52
N ALA A 425 21.79 30.93 78.43
CA ALA A 425 21.31 30.70 77.09
C ALA A 425 21.08 29.19 76.89
N GLY A 426 19.82 28.81 76.76
CA GLY A 426 19.39 27.45 76.41
C GLY A 426 18.57 27.51 75.15
N SER A 427 19.18 27.12 74.03
CA SER A 427 18.52 26.89 72.75
C SER A 427 17.20 26.15 72.93
N SER A 428 16.08 26.83 72.67
CA SER A 428 14.81 26.16 72.44
C SER A 428 14.87 25.50 71.08
N SER A 429 15.27 24.22 71.09
CA SER A 429 15.13 23.30 69.97
C SER A 429 13.65 23.26 69.55
N SER A 430 13.34 23.99 68.49
CA SER A 430 12.12 23.79 67.70
C SER A 430 12.11 22.33 67.24
N SER A 431 11.36 21.48 67.93
CA SER A 431 10.98 20.17 67.44
C SER A 431 10.04 20.37 66.26
N THR A 432 10.60 20.49 65.06
CA THR A 432 9.85 20.44 63.81
C THR A 432 9.28 19.03 63.67
N THR A 433 8.03 18.85 64.10
CA THR A 433 7.24 17.67 63.75
C THR A 433 6.99 17.72 62.24
N LYS A 434 7.83 17.01 61.48
CA LYS A 434 7.61 16.82 60.04
C LYS A 434 6.36 15.96 59.86
N THR A 435 5.23 16.59 59.59
CA THR A 435 4.03 15.89 59.12
C THR A 435 4.30 15.42 57.69
N THR A 436 4.60 14.13 57.51
CA THR A 436 4.81 13.51 56.20
C THR A 436 3.45 13.24 55.58
N THR A 437 3.01 14.07 54.64
CA THR A 437 1.82 13.79 53.83
C THR A 437 2.15 12.69 52.83
N LYS A 438 1.62 11.47 53.05
CA LYS A 438 1.72 10.37 52.09
C LYS A 438 0.62 10.55 51.05
N VAL A 439 1.01 10.79 49.80
CA VAL A 439 0.07 10.80 48.67
C VAL A 439 -0.05 9.36 48.16
N GLN A 440 -1.23 8.76 48.33
CA GLN A 440 -1.57 7.48 47.72
C GLN A 440 -2.27 7.73 46.39
N ALA A 441 -1.69 7.22 45.30
CA ALA A 441 -2.35 7.20 44.01
C ALA A 441 -3.09 5.87 43.87
N ILE A 442 -4.42 5.93 43.72
CA ILE A 442 -5.27 4.78 43.46
C ILE A 442 -5.53 4.75 41.95
N ILE A 443 -4.94 3.78 41.25
CA ILE A 443 -5.15 3.59 39.82
C ILE A 443 -6.25 2.53 39.67
N LYS A 444 -7.36 2.94 39.04
CA LYS A 444 -8.49 2.05 38.71
C LYS A 444 -8.45 1.77 37.21
N GLU A 445 -8.45 0.49 36.86
CA GLU A 445 -8.53 0.04 35.48
C GLU A 445 -9.98 -0.38 35.22
N GLU A 446 -10.67 0.36 34.35
CA GLU A 446 -12.07 0.16 33.99
C GLU A 446 -12.19 -0.15 32.50
N VAL A 447 -12.92 -1.23 32.17
CA VAL A 447 -13.36 -1.54 30.81
C VAL A 447 -14.86 -1.70 30.84
N GLY A 448 -15.59 -0.86 30.10
CA GLY A 448 -17.05 -0.92 30.00
C GLY A 448 -17.80 -0.55 31.29
N GLY A 449 -17.24 0.31 32.15
CA GLY A 449 -17.90 0.79 33.38
C GLY A 449 -17.89 -0.18 34.56
N LYS A 450 -17.08 -1.25 34.52
CA LYS A 450 -16.85 -2.16 35.64
C LYS A 450 -15.36 -2.16 36.01
N VAL A 451 -15.04 -1.94 37.29
CA VAL A 451 -13.66 -1.92 37.82
C VAL A 451 -13.12 -3.34 37.89
N ILE A 452 -12.03 -3.62 37.16
CA ILE A 452 -11.44 -4.98 37.05
C ILE A 452 -10.18 -5.12 37.92
N SER A 453 -9.49 -4.01 38.21
CA SER A 453 -8.29 -3.99 39.05
C SER A 453 -8.17 -2.65 39.80
N THR A 454 -7.74 -2.71 41.06
CA THR A 454 -7.38 -1.53 41.86
C THR A 454 -5.99 -1.73 42.43
N SER A 455 -5.02 -0.94 41.96
CA SER A 455 -3.64 -0.96 42.47
C SER A 455 -3.33 0.35 43.19
N THR A 456 -2.79 0.25 44.40
CA THR A 456 -2.45 1.40 45.24
C THR A 456 -0.92 1.53 45.32
N SER A 457 -0.38 2.62 44.76
CA SER A 457 1.06 2.91 44.85
C SER A 457 1.30 4.11 45.77
N THR A 458 2.23 3.97 46.71
CA THR A 458 2.59 5.02 47.68
C THR A 458 3.82 5.76 47.17
N ILE A 459 3.65 7.00 46.74
CA ILE A 459 4.76 7.83 46.25
C ILE A 459 5.42 8.49 47.47
N LYS A 460 6.70 8.17 47.72
CA LYS A 460 7.53 8.89 48.70
C LYS A 460 8.09 10.15 48.03
N ARG A 461 7.65 11.33 48.46
CA ARG A 461 8.23 12.61 48.07
C ARG A 461 9.54 12.79 48.86
N TYR A 462 10.65 13.01 48.18
CA TYR A 462 11.92 13.39 48.81
C TYR A 462 11.89 14.85 49.26
#